data_AF-A0A2V7PLU6-F1
#
_entry.id   AF-A0A2V7PLU6-F1
#
_cell.length_a   1.000
_cell.length_b   1.000
_cell.length_c   1.000
_cell.angle_alpha   90.00
_cell.angle_beta   90.00
_cell.angle_gamma   90.00
#
_symmetry.space_group_name_H-M   'P 1'
#
loop_
_entity.id
_entity.type
_entity.pdbx_description
1 polymer ?
#
loop_
_entity_poly.entity_id
_entity_poly.type
_entity_poly.pdbx_seq_one_letter_code
_entity_poly.pdbx_strand_id
1 'polypeptide(L)'
;MSEEIAPPEGFLIGHWTDARGATGCSVVIPPAASRGGVDIRGGGPGTRETDVIGPLAGTAEVTAVLLTGGSAFGLAAADGVARWLEESGRGYETPAGLVPIVPAAVVYDLAEGDPRARPGPDAGYAACASAAAGVPEARCRRGSATRRRGVAAARRSPRWRSSTRSAT
;
A
#
# COMPACT_ATOMS: atom_id res chain seq x y z
N MET A 1 -20.20 2.62 -13.82
CA MET A 1 -19.90 1.86 -12.59
C MET A 1 -18.59 1.16 -12.84
N SER A 2 -17.53 1.45 -12.08
CA SER A 2 -16.24 0.76 -12.29
C SER A 2 -16.39 -0.70 -11.88
N GLU A 3 -15.98 -1.61 -12.77
CA GLU A 3 -15.78 -3.02 -12.44
C GLU A 3 -14.83 -3.12 -11.25
N GLU A 4 -15.12 -4.07 -10.37
CA GLU A 4 -14.23 -4.45 -9.29
C GLU A 4 -13.09 -5.26 -9.89
N ILE A 5 -11.86 -4.78 -9.71
CA ILE A 5 -10.68 -5.49 -10.20
C ILE A 5 -10.29 -6.47 -9.10
N ALA A 6 -10.55 -7.75 -9.35
CA ALA A 6 -10.04 -8.81 -8.48
C ALA A 6 -8.50 -8.80 -8.52
N PRO A 7 -7.83 -8.99 -7.37
CA PRO A 7 -6.38 -9.17 -7.38
C PRO A 7 -6.02 -10.45 -8.16
N PRO A 8 -4.82 -10.50 -8.77
CA PRO A 8 -4.31 -11.72 -9.37
C PRO A 8 -4.28 -12.88 -8.35
N GLU A 9 -4.28 -14.11 -8.85
CA GLU A 9 -4.18 -15.30 -8.00
C GLU A 9 -2.93 -15.25 -7.09
N GLY A 10 -3.09 -15.73 -5.85
CA GLY A 10 -2.02 -15.77 -4.85
C GLY A 10 -1.79 -14.47 -4.09
N PHE A 11 -2.44 -13.37 -4.45
CA PHE A 11 -2.48 -12.16 -3.63
C PHE A 11 -3.47 -12.31 -2.48
N LEU A 12 -3.06 -11.85 -1.29
CA LEU A 12 -3.91 -11.73 -0.13
C LEU A 12 -4.12 -10.25 0.19
N ILE A 13 -5.34 -9.87 0.58
CA ILE A 13 -5.68 -8.52 0.99
C ILE A 13 -6.35 -8.59 2.36
N GLY A 14 -5.89 -7.76 3.29
CA GLY A 14 -6.44 -7.65 4.64
C GLY A 14 -6.68 -6.21 5.05
N HIS A 15 -7.57 -6.02 6.02
CA HIS A 15 -8.00 -4.70 6.48
C HIS A 15 -8.11 -4.66 8.00
N TRP A 16 -7.73 -3.52 8.56
CA TRP A 16 -8.12 -3.13 9.91
C TRP A 16 -8.87 -1.80 9.85
N THR A 17 -9.93 -1.67 10.64
CA THR A 17 -10.82 -0.50 10.61
C THR A 17 -11.17 -0.06 12.03
N ASP A 18 -10.98 1.22 12.32
CA ASP A 18 -11.58 1.89 13.47
C ASP A 18 -12.74 2.77 13.01
N ALA A 19 -13.95 2.24 13.15
CA ALA A 19 -15.18 2.93 12.75
C ALA A 19 -15.49 4.15 13.64
N ARG A 20 -14.99 4.19 14.88
CA ARG A 20 -15.21 5.33 15.79
C ARG A 20 -14.23 6.46 15.49
N GLY A 21 -12.96 6.12 15.29
CA GLY A 21 -11.90 7.04 14.88
C GLY A 21 -12.01 7.53 13.43
N ALA A 22 -12.84 6.87 12.60
CA ALA A 22 -12.98 7.09 11.17
C ALA A 22 -11.66 6.92 10.40
N THR A 23 -10.91 5.85 10.73
CA THR A 23 -9.63 5.52 10.09
C THR A 23 -9.48 4.02 9.87
N GLY A 24 -8.39 3.61 9.24
CA GLY A 24 -8.06 2.21 9.02
C GLY A 24 -6.81 2.03 8.18
N CYS A 25 -6.39 0.78 8.01
CA CYS A 25 -5.31 0.41 7.10
C CYS A 25 -5.65 -0.85 6.31
N SER A 26 -4.98 -1.00 5.18
CA SER A 26 -5.12 -2.14 4.27
C SER A 26 -3.74 -2.64 3.90
N VAL A 27 -3.58 -3.96 3.89
CA VAL A 27 -2.34 -4.62 3.52
C VAL A 27 -2.61 -5.49 2.29
N VAL A 28 -1.70 -5.42 1.32
CA VAL A 28 -1.68 -6.31 0.17
C VAL A 28 -0.42 -7.17 0.26
N ILE A 29 -0.57 -8.49 0.35
CA ILE A 29 0.51 -9.46 0.44
C ILE A 29 0.56 -10.22 -0.89
N PRO A 30 1.56 -9.96 -1.75
CA PRO A 30 1.71 -10.68 -3.00
C PRO A 30 2.26 -12.10 -2.76
N PRO A 31 2.30 -12.96 -3.80
CA PRO A 31 3.09 -14.18 -3.79
C PRO A 31 4.56 -13.91 -3.42
N ALA A 32 5.25 -14.90 -2.83
CA ALA A 32 6.68 -14.78 -2.51
C ALA A 32 7.52 -14.43 -3.75
N ALA A 33 8.67 -13.76 -3.55
CA ALA A 33 9.56 -13.30 -4.62
C ALA A 33 8.94 -12.30 -5.62
N SER A 34 7.81 -11.66 -5.25
CA SER A 34 7.19 -10.64 -6.10
C SER A 34 8.00 -9.36 -6.13
N ARG A 35 8.23 -8.83 -7.35
CA ARG A 35 8.93 -7.55 -7.52
C ARG A 35 7.98 -6.37 -7.40
N GLY A 36 8.46 -5.29 -6.77
CA GLY A 36 7.75 -4.02 -6.63
C GLY A 36 8.30 -2.89 -7.47
N GLY A 37 7.53 -1.81 -7.52
CA GLY A 37 7.89 -0.51 -8.06
C GLY A 37 6.88 0.53 -7.59
N VAL A 38 7.27 1.80 -7.58
CA VAL A 38 6.42 2.89 -7.09
C VAL A 38 6.51 4.13 -7.99
N ASP A 39 5.37 4.79 -8.18
CA ASP A 39 5.26 6.07 -8.88
C ASP A 39 4.45 7.04 -8.00
N ILE A 40 5.12 8.08 -7.49
CA ILE A 40 4.56 9.08 -6.60
C ILE A 40 4.29 10.35 -7.40
N ARG A 41 3.01 10.66 -7.61
CA ARG A 41 2.59 11.80 -8.44
C ARG A 41 2.04 12.99 -7.64
N GLY A 42 1.77 12.80 -6.35
CA GLY A 42 1.26 13.85 -5.47
C GLY A 42 2.38 14.73 -4.91
N GLY A 43 2.11 16.02 -4.70
CA GLY A 43 3.08 16.98 -4.15
C GLY A 43 3.29 16.92 -2.63
N GLY A 44 2.48 16.16 -1.90
CA GLY A 44 2.59 15.97 -0.46
C GLY A 44 2.54 14.49 -0.06
N PRO A 45 3.52 13.67 -0.49
CA PRO A 45 3.54 12.25 -0.18
C PRO A 45 3.92 12.02 1.29
N GLY A 46 3.32 10.98 1.89
CA GLY A 46 3.83 10.36 3.11
C GLY A 46 4.06 8.89 2.81
N THR A 47 5.32 8.49 2.74
CA THR A 47 5.72 7.15 2.30
C THR A 47 6.81 6.56 3.19
N ARG A 48 6.96 5.24 3.13
CA ARG A 48 8.03 4.47 3.76
C ARG A 48 8.54 3.44 2.75
N GLU A 49 9.84 3.15 2.79
CA GLU A 49 10.49 2.06 2.03
C GLU A 49 10.25 2.10 0.52
N THR A 50 10.19 3.31 -0.06
CA THR A 50 10.02 3.48 -1.51
C THR A 50 11.32 3.34 -2.29
N ASP A 51 12.46 3.72 -1.69
CA ASP A 51 13.77 3.67 -2.35
C ASP A 51 14.23 2.23 -2.63
N VAL A 52 13.94 1.31 -1.72
CA VAL A 52 14.34 -0.10 -1.82
C VAL A 52 13.57 -0.87 -2.89
N ILE A 53 12.47 -0.31 -3.42
CA ILE A 53 11.73 -0.88 -4.55
C ILE A 53 11.92 -0.07 -5.84
N GLY A 54 12.89 0.85 -5.83
CA GLY A 54 13.29 1.59 -7.01
C GLY A 54 13.99 0.70 -8.04
N PRO A 55 13.97 1.06 -9.34
CA PRO A 55 14.61 0.27 -10.39
C PRO A 55 16.13 0.16 -10.26
N LEU A 56 16.75 1.00 -9.43
CA LEU A 56 18.19 1.03 -9.15
C LEU A 56 18.56 0.28 -7.87
N ALA A 57 17.57 -0.21 -7.10
CA ALA A 57 17.83 -0.93 -5.86
C ALA A 57 18.34 -2.36 -6.13
N GLY A 58 19.25 -2.83 -5.27
CA GLY A 58 19.81 -4.18 -5.37
C GLY A 58 18.82 -5.28 -4.99
N THR A 59 17.84 -4.94 -4.14
CA THR A 59 16.67 -5.76 -3.85
C THR A 59 15.46 -5.13 -4.54
N ALA A 60 14.53 -5.92 -5.05
CA ALA A 60 13.28 -5.41 -5.62
C ALA A 60 12.06 -6.19 -5.11
N GLU A 61 12.27 -7.12 -4.18
CA GLU A 61 11.20 -7.93 -3.62
C GLU A 61 10.35 -7.10 -2.66
N VAL A 62 9.04 -7.22 -2.80
CA VAL A 62 8.06 -6.64 -1.89
C VAL A 62 7.35 -7.75 -1.16
N THR A 63 7.46 -7.73 0.17
CA THR A 63 6.81 -8.73 1.02
C THR A 63 5.35 -8.37 1.28
N ALA A 64 5.04 -7.06 1.43
CA ALA A 64 3.68 -6.54 1.44
C ALA A 64 3.66 -5.03 1.14
N VAL A 65 2.51 -4.49 0.73
CA VAL A 65 2.26 -3.05 0.61
C VAL A 65 1.22 -2.62 1.64
N LEU A 66 1.49 -1.54 2.36
CA LEU A 66 0.57 -0.94 3.34
C LEU A 66 -0.03 0.37 2.82
N LEU A 67 -1.35 0.47 2.84
CA LEU A 67 -2.10 1.71 2.62
C LEU A 67 -2.82 2.08 3.91
N THR A 68 -2.55 3.25 4.46
CA THR A 68 -3.04 3.60 5.81
C THR A 68 -3.61 5.02 5.91
N GLY A 69 -4.62 5.18 6.75
CA GLY A 69 -5.02 6.48 7.28
C GLY A 69 -4.03 7.01 8.31
N GLY A 70 -4.39 8.09 9.00
CA GLY A 70 -3.61 8.71 10.06
C GLY A 70 -2.53 9.69 9.59
N SER A 71 -2.47 10.02 8.29
CA SER A 71 -1.37 10.79 7.71
C SER A 71 0.00 10.16 8.05
N ALA A 72 1.07 10.95 8.13
CA ALA A 72 2.42 10.47 8.43
C ALA A 72 2.52 9.60 9.70
N PHE A 73 1.65 9.81 10.69
CA PHE A 73 1.63 8.99 11.91
C PHE A 73 1.25 7.53 11.63
N GLY A 74 0.40 7.30 10.63
CA GLY A 74 -0.04 5.97 10.23
C GLY A 74 1.08 5.08 9.69
N LEU A 75 2.22 5.65 9.29
CA LEU A 75 3.39 4.86 8.85
C LEU A 75 3.89 3.91 9.95
N ALA A 76 3.58 4.17 11.22
CA ALA A 76 3.87 3.26 12.34
C ALA A 76 3.17 1.90 12.21
N ALA A 77 2.07 1.79 11.45
CA ALA A 77 1.43 0.51 11.18
C ALA A 77 2.31 -0.45 10.37
N ALA A 78 3.31 0.05 9.62
CA ALA A 78 4.24 -0.79 8.86
C ALA A 78 5.07 -1.71 9.78
N ASP A 79 5.35 -1.29 11.01
CA ASP A 79 6.13 -2.09 11.96
C ASP A 79 5.38 -3.37 12.36
N GLY A 80 4.05 -3.28 12.53
CA GLY A 80 3.23 -4.45 12.81
C GLY A 80 3.04 -5.37 11.60
N VAL A 81 3.02 -4.81 10.40
CA VAL A 81 3.03 -5.58 9.15
C VAL A 81 4.34 -6.37 9.05
N ALA A 82 5.48 -5.72 9.26
CA ALA A 82 6.79 -6.38 9.25
C ALA A 82 6.85 -7.49 10.31
N ARG A 83 6.42 -7.21 11.55
CA ARG A 83 6.35 -8.23 12.62
C ARG A 83 5.54 -9.46 12.20
N TRP A 84 4.33 -9.26 11.66
CA TRP A 84 3.48 -10.38 11.24
C TRP A 84 4.12 -11.20 10.10
N LEU A 85 4.75 -10.53 9.14
CA LEU A 85 5.39 -11.18 7.99
C LEU A 85 6.59 -12.03 8.44
N GLU A 86 7.44 -11.49 9.31
CA GLU A 86 8.57 -12.21 9.88
C GLU A 86 8.10 -13.46 10.65
N GLU A 87 7.12 -13.31 11.55
CA GLU A 87 6.50 -14.43 12.29
C GLU A 87 5.88 -15.47 11.36
N SER A 88 5.39 -15.04 10.19
CA SER A 88 4.80 -15.89 9.16
C SER A 88 5.83 -16.48 8.19
N GLY A 89 7.13 -16.30 8.44
CA GLY A 89 8.20 -16.82 7.60
C GLY A 89 8.27 -16.16 6.22
N ARG A 90 7.89 -14.88 6.11
CA ARG A 90 7.87 -14.11 4.86
C ARG A 90 8.81 -12.91 4.95
N GLY A 91 9.70 -12.79 3.98
CA GLY A 91 10.61 -11.66 3.88
C GLY A 91 11.66 -11.91 2.80
N TYR A 92 12.47 -10.90 2.55
CA TYR A 92 13.66 -11.04 1.72
C TYR A 92 14.73 -11.81 2.50
N GLU A 93 15.30 -12.86 1.90
CA GLU A 93 16.35 -13.67 2.53
C GLU A 93 17.67 -12.89 2.60
N THR A 94 18.23 -12.79 3.81
CA THR A 94 19.56 -12.22 4.06
C THR A 94 20.41 -13.21 4.88
N PRO A 95 21.74 -13.00 4.97
CA PRO A 95 22.58 -13.81 5.85
C PRO A 95 22.16 -13.79 7.34
N ALA A 96 21.38 -12.78 7.76
CA ALA A 96 20.91 -12.62 9.14
C ALA A 96 19.48 -13.14 9.37
N GLY A 97 18.80 -13.66 8.33
CA GLY A 97 17.41 -14.08 8.38
C GLY A 97 16.51 -13.34 7.41
N LEU A 98 15.20 -13.49 7.58
CA LEU A 98 14.18 -12.85 6.75
C LEU A 98 14.02 -11.38 7.13
N VAL A 99 14.06 -10.51 6.13
CA VAL A 99 13.81 -9.07 6.30
C VAL A 99 12.57 -8.69 5.48
N PRO A 100 11.41 -8.45 6.12
CA PRO A 100 10.22 -7.99 5.42
C PRO A 100 10.46 -6.61 4.79
N ILE A 101 10.17 -6.48 3.49
CA ILE A 101 10.19 -5.20 2.77
C ILE A 101 8.76 -4.71 2.64
N VAL A 102 8.43 -3.62 3.33
CA VAL A 102 7.04 -3.13 3.49
C VAL A 102 6.90 -1.67 3.05
N PRO A 103 6.85 -1.40 1.73
CA PRO A 103 6.52 -0.08 1.23
C PRO A 103 5.14 0.36 1.74
N ALA A 104 5.04 1.58 2.21
CA ALA A 104 3.80 2.13 2.73
C ALA A 104 3.49 3.51 2.15
N ALA A 105 2.19 3.82 2.05
CA ALA A 105 1.69 5.14 1.69
C ALA A 105 0.50 5.53 2.57
N VAL A 106 0.40 6.82 2.88
CA VAL A 106 -0.63 7.36 3.77
C VAL A 106 -1.66 8.21 3.03
N VAL A 107 -2.86 8.29 3.59
CA VAL A 107 -3.83 9.34 3.30
C VAL A 107 -4.05 10.21 4.54
N TYR A 108 -4.45 11.46 4.32
CA TYR A 108 -4.86 12.36 5.39
C TYR A 108 -6.36 12.19 5.67
N ASP A 109 -6.69 11.64 6.83
CA ASP A 109 -8.07 11.44 7.32
C ASP A 109 -8.29 12.00 8.74
N LEU A 110 -7.28 12.71 9.28
CA LEU A 110 -7.31 13.27 10.64
C LEU A 110 -8.47 14.25 10.89
N ALA A 111 -9.08 14.78 9.83
CA ALA A 111 -10.23 15.68 9.89
C ALA A 111 -11.59 14.98 9.72
N GLU A 112 -11.61 13.66 9.45
CA GLU A 112 -12.86 12.91 9.22
C GLU A 112 -13.43 12.33 10.53
N GLY A 113 -12.60 12.13 11.57
CA GLY A 113 -12.98 11.57 12.86
C GLY A 113 -12.11 12.07 14.01
N ASP A 114 -11.68 11.17 14.91
CA ASP A 114 -10.79 11.53 16.03
C ASP A 114 -9.35 11.66 15.52
N PRO A 115 -8.72 12.85 15.54
CA PRO A 115 -7.35 13.03 15.08
C PRO A 115 -6.31 12.28 15.92
N ARG A 116 -6.69 11.74 17.09
CA ARG A 116 -5.83 10.89 17.92
C ARG A 116 -5.97 9.40 17.57
N ALA A 117 -7.09 8.98 16.99
CA ALA A 117 -7.29 7.63 16.49
C ALA A 117 -6.56 7.45 15.16
N ARG A 118 -5.37 6.84 15.23
CA ARG A 118 -4.44 6.71 14.09
C ARG A 118 -3.91 5.27 14.06
N PRO A 119 -3.84 4.61 12.87
CA PRO A 119 -3.28 3.26 12.78
C PRO A 119 -1.85 3.19 13.31
N GLY A 120 -1.58 2.17 14.12
CA GLY A 120 -0.25 1.87 14.66
C GLY A 120 0.12 0.40 14.45
N PRO A 121 1.20 -0.09 15.08
CA PRO A 121 1.70 -1.44 14.86
C PRO A 121 0.61 -2.53 14.99
N ASP A 122 -0.20 -2.51 16.06
CA ASP A 122 -1.24 -3.52 16.24
C ASP A 122 -2.33 -3.49 15.16
N ALA A 123 -2.62 -2.33 14.59
CA ALA A 123 -3.54 -2.20 13.45
C ALA A 123 -2.96 -2.85 12.19
N GLY A 124 -1.68 -2.61 11.89
CA GLY A 124 -1.00 -3.23 10.75
C GLY A 124 -0.91 -4.75 10.88
N TYR A 125 -0.59 -5.24 12.09
CA TYR A 125 -0.58 -6.66 12.41
C TYR A 125 -1.95 -7.30 12.21
N ALA A 126 -3.00 -6.68 12.76
CA ALA A 126 -4.37 -7.16 12.62
C ALA A 126 -4.84 -7.16 11.16
N ALA A 127 -4.42 -6.17 10.36
CA ALA A 127 -4.70 -6.15 8.93
C ALA A 127 -4.08 -7.36 8.22
N CYS A 128 -2.82 -7.69 8.49
CA CYS A 128 -2.21 -8.92 7.95
C CYS A 128 -2.91 -10.19 8.42
N ALA A 129 -3.25 -10.30 9.70
CA ALA A 129 -3.96 -11.45 10.24
C ALA A 129 -5.35 -11.67 9.61
N SER A 130 -5.98 -10.60 9.12
CA SER A 130 -7.25 -10.65 8.40
C SER A 130 -7.11 -10.96 6.89
N ALA A 131 -5.89 -11.08 6.37
CA ALA A 131 -5.66 -11.14 4.93
C ALA A 131 -6.16 -12.45 4.32
N ALA A 132 -6.94 -12.33 3.25
CA ALA A 132 -7.53 -13.46 2.52
C ALA A 132 -7.44 -13.23 1.00
N ALA A 133 -7.63 -14.30 0.23
CA ALA A 133 -7.70 -14.21 -1.23
C ALA A 133 -8.95 -13.44 -1.68
N GLY A 134 -8.84 -12.72 -2.79
CA GLY A 134 -9.89 -11.84 -3.29
C GLY A 134 -9.91 -10.47 -2.61
N VAL A 135 -10.92 -9.66 -2.90
CA VAL A 135 -11.15 -8.38 -2.20
C VAL A 135 -12.12 -8.65 -1.06
N PRO A 136 -11.71 -8.54 0.22
CA PRO A 136 -12.64 -8.71 1.33
C PRO A 136 -13.75 -7.66 1.24
N GLU A 137 -15.00 -8.05 1.54
CA GLU A 137 -16.16 -7.15 1.53
C GLU A 137 -16.11 -6.04 2.59
N ALA A 138 -15.05 -6.00 3.41
CA ALA A 138 -14.86 -5.05 4.49
C ALA A 138 -14.87 -3.60 3.98
N ARG A 139 -16.04 -2.97 4.08
CA ARG A 139 -16.24 -1.55 3.81
C ARG A 139 -15.54 -0.72 4.85
N CYS A 140 -14.39 -0.22 4.49
CA CYS A 140 -13.78 0.89 5.20
C CYS A 140 -14.62 2.16 4.88
N ARG A 141 -15.42 2.63 5.86
CA ARG A 141 -16.26 3.83 5.72
C ARG A 141 -15.38 5.09 5.81
N ARG A 142 -15.88 6.18 5.19
CA ARG A 142 -15.30 7.54 5.10
C ARG A 142 -14.10 7.78 6.03
N GLY A 143 -12.91 7.88 5.45
CA GLY A 143 -11.66 8.25 6.14
C GLY A 143 -10.48 7.39 5.71
N SER A 144 -10.64 6.07 5.72
CA SER A 144 -9.57 5.15 5.27
C SER A 144 -9.26 5.24 3.76
N ALA A 145 -8.04 4.83 3.38
CA ALA A 145 -7.47 4.86 2.02
C ALA A 145 -8.35 4.27 0.87
N THR A 146 -9.44 3.56 1.16
CA THR A 146 -10.39 3.00 0.17
C THR A 146 -11.67 3.82 0.02
N ARG A 147 -11.56 5.10 -0.37
CA ARG A 147 -12.74 5.87 -0.81
C ARG A 147 -13.13 5.46 -2.23
N ARG A 148 -14.34 4.91 -2.43
CA ARG A 148 -15.03 5.00 -3.72
C ARG A 148 -15.50 6.45 -3.92
N ARG A 149 -14.63 7.28 -4.50
CA ARG A 149 -15.03 8.36 -5.43
C ARG A 149 -14.12 8.22 -6.64
N GLY A 150 -14.74 8.15 -7.82
CA GLY A 150 -14.07 7.77 -9.06
C GLY A 150 -12.70 8.40 -9.19
N VAL A 151 -11.72 7.57 -9.54
CA VAL A 151 -10.62 8.03 -10.38
C VAL A 151 -11.31 8.67 -11.58
N ALA A 152 -11.43 10.00 -11.55
CA ALA A 152 -11.63 10.75 -12.76
C ALA A 152 -10.40 10.41 -13.59
N ALA A 153 -10.59 9.55 -14.58
CA ALA A 153 -9.63 9.36 -15.64
C ALA A 153 -9.19 10.77 -16.06
N ALA A 154 -7.93 11.10 -15.77
CA ALA A 154 -7.34 12.33 -16.27
C ALA A 154 -7.61 12.31 -17.77
N ARG A 155 -8.44 13.26 -18.22
CA ARG A 155 -8.84 13.40 -19.61
C ARG A 155 -7.57 13.33 -20.45
N ARG A 156 -7.55 12.41 -21.42
CA ARG A 156 -6.53 12.35 -22.46
C ARG A 156 -6.31 13.76 -23.01
N SER A 157 -5.11 14.30 -22.84
CA SER A 157 -4.59 15.38 -23.68
C SER A 157 -3.83 14.76 -24.86
N PRO A 158 -3.83 15.37 -26.05
CA PRO A 158 -3.53 14.66 -27.29
C PRO A 158 -2.04 14.77 -27.70
N ARG A 159 -1.57 13.68 -28.32
CA ARG A 159 -0.55 13.59 -29.37
C ARG A 159 0.91 13.83 -28.96
N TRP A 160 1.61 12.72 -28.73
CA TRP A 160 3.05 12.62 -28.98
C TRP A 160 3.26 12.56 -30.50
N ARG A 161 3.92 13.58 -31.09
CA ARG A 161 4.41 13.52 -32.47
C ARG A 161 5.86 13.04 -32.42
N SER A 162 6.13 11.90 -33.05
CA SER A 162 7.48 11.44 -33.36
C SER A 162 8.11 12.40 -34.39
N SER A 163 9.17 13.11 -34.01
CA SER A 163 10.07 13.73 -34.97
C SER A 163 11.30 12.84 -35.14
N THR A 164 11.27 11.98 -36.15
CA THR A 164 12.49 11.48 -36.78
C THR A 164 13.17 12.67 -37.47
N ARG A 165 14.37 13.04 -37.00
CA ARG A 165 15.33 13.77 -37.83
C ARG A 165 16.38 12.77 -38.29
N SER A 166 16.37 12.50 -39.59
CA SER A 166 17.48 11.84 -40.29
C SER A 166 18.68 12.77 -40.25
N ALA A 167 19.83 12.25 -39.83
CA ALA A 167 21.12 12.87 -40.06
C ALA A 167 21.66 12.33 -41.39
N THR A 168 21.86 13.23 -42.34
CA THR A 168 22.86 13.13 -43.41
C THR A 168 24.15 13.79 -42.93
#